data_AF-A0A1R3WRG0-F1
#
_entry.id   AF-A0A1R3WRG0-F1
#
_cell.length_a   1.000
_cell.length_b   1.000
_cell.length_c   1.000
_cell.angle_alpha   90.00
_cell.angle_beta   90.00
_cell.angle_gamma   90.00
#
_symmetry.space_group_name_H-M   'P 1'
#
loop_
_entity.id
_entity.type
_entity.pdbx_description
1 polymer ?
#
loop_
_entity_poly.entity_id
_entity_poly.type
_entity_poly.pdbx_seq_one_letter_code
_entity_poly.pdbx_strand_id
1 'polypeptide(L)'
;MEKPADEAPGEERCAGILDGMDNTWVAMLWAILPTIVVSVVFFFILRNVIRMDRTERKVYSRIEAEERAKRGLPPVAPAGDGSAN
;
A
#
# COMPACT_ATOMS: atom_id res chain seq x y z
N MET A 1 -6.38 69.87 -20.83
CA MET A 1 -5.29 68.94 -21.20
C MET A 1 -4.87 68.24 -19.92
N GLU A 2 -5.74 67.39 -19.35
CA GLU A 2 -5.41 66.59 -18.15
C GLU A 2 -6.56 65.66 -17.80
N LYS A 3 -6.42 64.38 -18.18
CA LYS A 3 -6.75 63.14 -17.42
C LYS A 3 -6.75 61.92 -18.36
N PRO A 4 -6.65 60.67 -17.87
CA PRO A 4 -5.96 60.11 -16.69
C PRO A 4 -5.04 58.92 -17.07
N ALA A 5 -4.00 58.61 -16.29
CA ALA A 5 -3.36 57.28 -16.38
C ALA A 5 -2.76 56.91 -15.02
N ASP A 6 -3.64 56.35 -14.21
CA ASP A 6 -3.44 55.57 -13.01
C ASP A 6 -2.89 54.16 -13.32
N GLU A 7 -1.80 54.07 -14.08
CA GLU A 7 -1.17 52.76 -14.31
C GLU A 7 -0.22 52.45 -13.15
N ALA A 8 -0.74 51.78 -12.13
CA ALA A 8 0.02 51.24 -11.02
C ALA A 8 0.54 49.83 -11.37
N PRO A 9 1.84 49.64 -11.67
CA PRO A 9 2.41 48.32 -11.91
C PRO A 9 2.77 47.69 -10.56
N GLY A 10 1.78 47.18 -9.83
CA GLY A 10 2.01 46.63 -8.49
C GLY A 10 1.13 45.47 -8.06
N GLU A 11 -0.05 45.29 -8.65
CA GLU A 11 -1.05 44.37 -8.11
C GLU A 11 -0.95 42.95 -8.70
N GLU A 12 -0.44 42.78 -9.93
CA GLU A 12 -0.33 41.47 -10.59
C GLU A 12 0.74 40.55 -9.96
N ARG A 13 1.70 41.11 -9.22
CA ARG A 13 2.85 40.36 -8.70
C ARG A 13 2.54 39.54 -7.43
N CYS A 14 1.49 39.90 -6.68
CA CYS A 14 1.13 39.23 -5.44
C CYS A 14 0.23 38.00 -5.65
N ALA A 15 -0.58 38.00 -6.71
CA ALA A 15 -1.47 36.87 -7.04
C ALA A 15 -0.72 35.65 -7.59
N GLY A 16 0.35 35.85 -8.37
CA GLY A 16 1.12 34.76 -8.99
C GLY A 16 1.98 33.91 -8.05
N ILE A 17 2.23 34.37 -6.81
CA ILE A 17 3.13 33.68 -5.86
C ILE A 17 2.43 32.50 -5.18
N LEU A 18 1.13 32.60 -4.91
CA LEU A 18 0.37 31.52 -4.25
C LEU A 18 0.04 30.39 -5.23
N ASP A 19 -0.32 30.70 -6.48
CA ASP A 19 -0.60 29.71 -7.54
C ASP A 19 0.62 28.83 -7.87
N GLY A 20 1.82 29.42 -7.84
CA GLY A 20 3.07 28.70 -8.07
C GLY A 20 3.37 27.62 -7.03
N MET A 21 3.00 27.85 -5.75
CA MET A 21 3.28 26.90 -4.65
C MET A 21 2.44 25.62 -4.78
N ASP A 22 1.14 25.76 -5.03
CA ASP A 22 0.22 24.62 -5.18
C ASP A 22 0.55 23.81 -6.43
N ASN A 23 0.83 24.48 -7.55
CA ASN A 23 1.22 23.81 -8.79
C ASN A 23 2.55 23.07 -8.65
N THR A 24 3.53 23.66 -7.96
CA THR A 24 4.84 23.03 -7.71
C THR A 24 4.68 21.78 -6.83
N TRP A 25 3.83 21.84 -5.80
CA TRP A 25 3.54 20.68 -4.95
C TRP A 25 2.84 19.54 -5.72
N VAL A 26 1.88 19.86 -6.58
CA VAL A 26 1.20 18.88 -7.44
C VAL A 26 2.17 18.23 -8.43
N ALA A 27 3.06 19.02 -9.04
CA ALA A 27 4.09 18.49 -9.94
C ALA A 27 5.03 17.50 -9.21
N MET A 28 5.43 17.81 -7.97
CA MET A 28 6.27 16.93 -7.16
C MET A 28 5.56 15.61 -6.81
N LEU A 29 4.27 15.65 -6.49
CA LEU A 29 3.47 14.45 -6.28
C LEU A 29 3.44 13.56 -7.52
N TRP A 30 3.24 14.14 -8.71
CA TRP A 30 3.25 13.40 -9.96
C TRP A 30 4.60 12.77 -10.29
N ALA A 31 5.71 13.42 -9.92
CA ALA A 31 7.06 12.86 -10.10
C ALA A 31 7.35 11.65 -9.20
N ILE A 32 6.80 11.64 -7.98
CA ILE A 32 7.01 10.57 -6.99
C ILE A 32 6.02 9.41 -7.21
N LEU A 33 4.82 9.70 -7.73
CA LEU A 33 3.78 8.70 -8.03
C LEU A 33 4.31 7.43 -8.72
N PRO A 34 5.11 7.49 -9.82
CA PRO A 34 5.56 6.28 -10.50
C PRO A 34 6.42 5.36 -9.63
N THR A 35 7.25 5.89 -8.74
CA THR A 35 8.09 5.06 -7.86
C THR A 35 7.28 4.41 -6.74
N ILE A 36 6.28 5.12 -6.21
CA ILE A 36 5.33 4.58 -5.23
C ILE A 36 4.52 3.46 -5.86
N VAL A 37 3.98 3.67 -7.05
CA VAL A 37 3.19 2.66 -7.76
C VAL A 37 4.00 1.37 -7.96
N VAL A 38 5.24 1.48 -8.45
CA VAL A 38 6.11 0.32 -8.64
C VAL A 38 6.41 -0.37 -7.30
N SER A 39 6.71 0.39 -6.25
CA SER A 39 6.99 -0.16 -4.92
C SER A 39 5.80 -0.89 -4.32
N VAL A 40 4.60 -0.32 -4.47
CA VAL A 40 3.34 -0.92 -4.01
C VAL A 40 3.07 -2.22 -4.76
N VAL A 41 3.15 -2.23 -6.10
CA VAL A 41 2.94 -3.43 -6.91
C VAL A 41 3.94 -4.52 -6.52
N PHE A 42 5.22 -4.18 -6.41
CA PHE A 42 6.26 -5.12 -6.01
C PHE A 42 6.00 -5.71 -4.61
N PHE A 43 5.64 -4.87 -3.63
CA PHE A 43 5.30 -5.32 -2.29
C PHE A 43 4.05 -6.22 -2.30
N PHE A 44 3.04 -5.90 -3.10
CA PHE A 44 1.86 -6.75 -3.26
C PHE A 44 2.22 -8.13 -3.79
N ILE A 45 3.10 -8.22 -4.79
CA ILE A 45 3.58 -9.50 -5.34
C ILE A 45 4.26 -10.32 -4.25
N LEU A 46 5.26 -9.75 -3.56
CA LEU A 46 5.97 -10.43 -2.46
C LEU A 46 5.00 -10.87 -1.35
N ARG A 47 4.08 -9.99 -0.96
CA ARG A 47 3.07 -10.25 0.06
C ARG A 47 2.15 -11.41 -0.35
N ASN A 48 1.76 -11.49 -1.62
CA ASN A 48 0.87 -12.53 -2.14
C ASN A 48 1.57 -13.89 -2.14
N VAL A 49 2.80 -13.96 -2.66
CA VAL A 49 3.58 -15.21 -2.71
C VAL A 49 3.78 -15.77 -1.30
N ILE A 50 4.23 -14.94 -0.35
CA ILE A 50 4.44 -15.36 1.05
C ILE A 50 3.12 -15.77 1.73
N ARG A 51 2.01 -15.11 1.39
CA ARG A 51 0.68 -15.44 1.96
C ARG A 51 0.14 -16.75 1.43
N MET A 52 0.32 -17.01 0.13
CA MET A 52 -0.17 -18.23 -0.52
C MET A 52 0.59 -19.46 -0.01
N ASP A 53 1.92 -19.41 0.12
CA ASP A 53 2.76 -20.52 0.65
C ASP A 53 2.29 -21.00 2.04
N ARG A 54 1.90 -20.07 2.92
CA ARG A 54 1.35 -20.41 4.24
C ARG A 54 -0.07 -20.98 4.21
N THR A 55 -0.83 -20.70 3.17
CA THR A 55 -2.24 -21.14 3.06
C THR A 55 -2.31 -22.58 2.58
N GLU A 56 -1.43 -22.97 1.66
CA GLU A 56 -1.35 -24.35 1.19
C GLU A 56 -1.03 -25.31 2.35
N ARG A 57 -0.03 -24.99 3.19
CA ARG A 57 0.29 -25.80 4.38
C ARG A 57 -0.89 -25.96 5.35
N LYS A 58 -1.75 -24.93 5.47
CA LYS A 58 -2.95 -24.98 6.33
C LYS A 58 -4.11 -25.74 5.70
N VAL A 59 -4.20 -25.77 4.37
CA VAL A 59 -5.24 -26.52 3.66
C VAL A 59 -4.90 -28.00 3.65
N TYR A 60 -3.61 -28.38 3.48
CA TYR A 60 -3.17 -29.77 3.60
C TYR A 60 -3.48 -30.37 4.98
N SER A 61 -3.23 -29.64 6.08
CA SER A 61 -3.55 -30.15 7.42
C SER A 61 -5.05 -30.32 7.67
N ARG A 62 -5.87 -29.47 7.04
CA ARG A 62 -7.33 -29.56 7.13
C ARG A 62 -7.87 -30.77 6.35
N ILE A 63 -7.35 -31.00 5.14
CA ILE A 63 -7.74 -32.14 4.29
C ILE A 63 -7.31 -33.47 4.94
N GLU A 64 -6.11 -33.53 5.53
CA GLU A 64 -5.65 -34.75 6.19
C GLU A 64 -6.46 -35.07 7.47
N ALA A 65 -6.93 -34.05 8.20
CA ALA A 65 -7.85 -34.23 9.33
C ALA A 65 -9.22 -34.76 8.89
N GLU A 66 -9.74 -34.28 7.76
CA GLU A 66 -11.01 -34.75 7.19
C GLU A 66 -10.89 -36.19 6.64
N GLU A 67 -9.76 -36.56 6.04
CA GLU A 67 -9.51 -37.94 5.60
C GLU A 67 -9.31 -38.90 6.79
N ARG A 68 -8.61 -38.49 7.85
CA ARG A 68 -8.47 -39.30 9.08
C ARG A 68 -9.79 -39.47 9.81
N ALA A 69 -10.63 -38.43 9.87
CA ALA A 69 -11.98 -38.52 10.43
C ALA A 69 -12.85 -39.51 9.65
N LYS A 70 -12.76 -39.54 8.31
CA LYS A 70 -13.44 -40.53 7.48
C LYS A 70 -12.86 -41.95 7.64
N ARG A 71 -11.58 -42.08 8.00
CA ARG A 71 -10.90 -43.37 8.25
C ARG A 71 -10.91 -43.80 9.73
N GLY A 72 -11.56 -43.05 10.62
CA GLY A 72 -11.64 -43.35 12.06
C GLY A 72 -10.30 -43.24 12.81
N LEU A 73 -9.30 -42.55 12.24
CA LEU A 73 -8.01 -42.33 12.89
C LEU A 73 -8.10 -41.16 13.89
N PRO A 74 -7.43 -41.24 15.06
CA PRO A 74 -7.44 -40.17 16.05
C PRO A 74 -6.83 -38.89 15.47
N PRO A 75 -7.30 -37.70 15.89
CA PRO A 75 -6.72 -36.42 15.49
C PRO A 75 -5.24 -36.37 15.90
N VAL A 76 -4.37 -35.93 14.99
CA VAL A 76 -2.97 -35.63 15.36
C VAL A 76 -3.02 -34.47 16.34
N ALA A 77 -2.56 -34.72 17.58
CA ALA A 77 -2.45 -33.70 18.60
C ALA A 77 -1.62 -32.52 18.06
N PRO A 78 -2.04 -31.26 18.30
CA PRO A 78 -1.24 -30.13 17.90
C PRO A 78 0.13 -30.24 18.57
N ALA A 79 1.20 -30.34 17.79
CA ALA A 79 2.57 -30.28 18.28
C ALA A 79 2.75 -28.95 19.03
N GLY A 80 2.64 -29.00 20.36
CA GLY A 80 2.43 -27.81 21.17
C GLY A 80 1.99 -28.10 22.60
N ASP A 81 2.40 -29.22 23.20
CA ASP A 81 2.56 -29.30 24.65
C ASP A 81 4.03 -29.04 24.98
N GLY A 82 4.32 -27.78 25.30
CA GLY A 82 5.56 -27.39 25.97
C GLY A 82 5.61 -27.99 27.37
N SER A 83 5.86 -29.29 27.46
CA SER A 83 6.14 -30.01 28.70
C SER A 83 7.41 -30.81 28.53
N ALA A 84 8.54 -30.17 28.84
CA ALA A 84 9.73 -30.82 29.40
C ALA A 84 10.74 -29.72 29.76
N ASN A 85 10.95 -29.57 31.08
CA ASN A 85 11.95 -28.77 31.81
C ASN A 85 11.44 -27.46 32.40
#